data_AF-A0A1W6Q2Q5-F1
#
_entry.id   AF-A0A1W6Q2Q5-F1
#
_cell.length_a   1.000
_cell.length_b   1.000
_cell.length_c   1.000
_cell.angle_alpha   90.00
_cell.angle_beta   90.00
_cell.angle_gamma   90.00
#
_symmetry.space_group_name_H-M   'P 1'
#
loop_
_entity.id
_entity.type
_entity.pdbx_description
1 polymer ?
#
loop_
_entity_poly.entity_id
_entity_poly.type
_entity_poly.pdbx_seq_one_letter_code
_entity_poly.pdbx_strand_id
1 'polypeptide(L)' 'MVSRSVWTAEEAKGNFVRLLEQARNDGPQEIRDTTGIYELQVKQDLSKGDAANFLAARRPKG' A
#
# COMPACT_ATOMS: atom_id res chain seq x y z
N MET A 1 -13.29 -5.33 13.81
CA MET A 1 -13.79 -4.59 12.63
C MET A 1 -12.63 -3.75 12.12
N VAL A 2 -12.08 -4.06 10.95
CA VAL A 2 -10.99 -3.25 10.37
C VAL A 2 -11.66 -2.04 9.75
N SER A 3 -11.66 -0.91 10.46
CA SER A 3 -12.20 0.35 9.98
C SER A 3 -11.37 0.78 8.77
N ARG A 4 -11.81 0.45 7.56
CA ARG A 4 -11.16 0.88 6.32
C ARG A 4 -11.28 2.41 6.30
N SER A 5 -10.16 3.12 6.46
CA SER A 5 -10.17 4.58 6.49
C SER A 5 -10.53 5.07 5.09
N VAL A 6 -11.70 5.69 4.96
CA VAL A 6 -12.17 6.25 3.69
C VAL A 6 -11.63 7.67 3.58
N TRP A 7 -10.88 7.93 2.51
CA TRP A 7 -10.27 9.23 2.26
C TRP A 7 -11.17 10.09 1.36
N THR A 8 -11.23 11.40 1.59
CA THR A 8 -11.68 12.34 0.55
C THR A 8 -10.53 12.69 -0.40
N ALA A 9 -10.84 13.16 -1.61
CA ALA A 9 -9.81 13.62 -2.55
C ALA A 9 -8.96 14.78 -1.99
N GLU A 10 -9.56 15.69 -1.22
CA GLU A 10 -8.84 16.80 -0.59
C GLU A 10 -7.88 16.32 0.50
N GLU A 11 -8.30 15.39 1.35
CA GLU A 11 -7.44 14.78 2.36
C GLU A 11 -6.30 13.98 1.73
N ALA A 12 -6.59 13.20 0.70
CA ALA A 12 -5.62 12.43 -0.06
C ALA A 12 -4.57 13.35 -0.71
N LYS A 13 -5.00 14.51 -1.23
CA LYS A 13 -4.09 15.52 -1.81
C LYS A 13 -3.18 16.13 -0.74
N GLY A 14 -3.72 16.49 0.42
CA GLY A 14 -2.96 17.10 1.52
C GLY A 14 -2.02 16.12 2.23
N ASN A 15 -2.32 14.82 2.20
CA ASN A 15 -1.63 13.79 2.97
C ASN A 15 -1.14 12.63 2.09
N PHE A 16 -0.79 12.91 0.83
CA PHE A 16 -0.51 11.87 -0.16
C PHE A 16 0.58 10.89 0.29
N VAL A 17 1.63 11.38 0.96
CA VAL A 17 2.71 10.52 1.50
C VAL A 17 2.17 9.53 2.54
N ARG A 18 1.35 10.00 3.49
CA ARG A 18 0.75 9.16 4.52
C ARG A 18 -0.21 8.13 3.92
N LEU A 19 -0.97 8.53 2.90
CA LEU A 19 -1.84 7.63 2.15
C LEU A 19 -1.06 6.49 1.47
N LEU A 20 0.12 6.80 0.88
CA LEU A 20 1.00 5.77 0.31
C LEU A 20 1.54 4.81 1.39
N GLU A 21 1.89 5.32 2.57
CA GLU A 21 2.36 4.49 3.69
C GLU A 21 1.26 3.56 4.20
N GLN A 22 0.03 4.06 4.36
CA GLN A 22 -1.10 3.21 4.72
C GLN A 22 -1.42 2.19 3.64
N ALA A 23 -1.35 2.57 2.36
CA ALA A 23 -1.54 1.62 1.27
C ALA A 23 -0.52 0.47 1.30
N ARG A 24 0.70 0.76 1.73
CA ARG A 24 1.77 -0.22 1.88
C ARG A 24 1.61 -1.12 3.10
N ASN A 25 1.19 -0.56 4.23
CA ASN A 25 1.17 -1.27 5.52
C ASN A 25 -0.19 -1.92 5.82
N ASP A 26 -1.28 -1.22 5.49
CA ASP A 26 -2.65 -1.59 5.86
C ASP A 26 -3.45 -2.14 4.66
N GLY A 27 -2.89 -2.09 3.45
CA GLY A 27 -3.51 -2.56 2.21
C GLY A 27 -4.25 -1.45 1.43
N PRO A 28 -4.98 -1.78 0.36
CA PRO A 28 -5.59 -0.79 -0.54
C PRO A 28 -6.44 0.25 0.19
N GLN A 29 -6.29 1.51 -0.20
CA GLN A 29 -6.97 2.64 0.42
C GLN A 29 -8.04 3.20 -0.53
N GLU A 30 -9.26 3.37 -0.03
CA GLU A 30 -10.38 3.91 -0.79
C GLU A 30 -10.37 5.44 -0.69
N ILE A 31 -10.51 6.11 -1.84
CA ILE A 31 -10.61 7.56 -1.96
C ILE A 31 -11.95 7.88 -2.64
N ARG A 32 -12.75 8.73 -2.01
CA ARG A 32 -14.03 9.20 -2.53
C ARG A 32 -13.92 10.65 -2.98
N ASP A 33 -14.46 10.91 -4.16
CA ASP A 33 -14.67 12.24 -4.69
C ASP A 33 -16.11 12.37 -5.22
N THR A 34 -16.54 13.60 -5.46
CA THR A 34 -17.76 13.90 -6.22
C THR A 34 -17.82 13.21 -7.58
N THR A 35 -16.67 12.95 -8.21
CA THR A 35 -16.57 12.27 -9.51
C THR A 35 -16.65 10.75 -9.42
N GLY A 36 -16.49 10.16 -8.24
CA GLY A 36 -16.55 8.71 -8.06
C GLY A 36 -15.70 8.16 -6.91
N ILE A 37 -15.56 6.84 -6.89
CA ILE A 37 -14.78 6.09 -5.91
C ILE A 37 -13.52 5.55 -6.60
N TYR A 38 -12.37 5.80 -5.99
CA TYR A 38 -11.06 5.39 -6.46
C TYR A 38 -10.40 4.50 -5.40
N GLU A 39 -9.49 3.64 -5.84
CA GLU A 39 -8.69 2.80 -4.95
C GLU A 39 -7.20 3.01 -5.24
N LEU A 40 -6.43 3.31 -4.19
CA LEU A 40 -4.98 3.36 -4.25
C LEU A 40 -4.42 2.04 -3.71
N GLN A 41 -3.76 1.29 -4.60
CA GLN A 41 -3.16 0.01 -4.29
C GLN A 41 -1.67 0.04 -4.57
N VAL A 42 -0.87 -0.53 -3.67
CA VAL A 42 0.54 -0.79 -3.92
C VAL A 42 0.64 -1.91 -4.93
N LYS A 43 1.19 -1.60 -6.11
CA LYS A 43 1.57 -2.62 -7.07
C LYS A 43 2.83 -3.32 -6.57
N GLN A 44 2.76 -4.64 -6.38
CA GLN A 44 3.95 -5.42 -6.04
C GLN A 44 4.95 -5.35 -7.20
N ASP A 45 6.10 -4.75 -6.92
CA ASP A 45 7.22 -4.73 -7.85
C ASP A 45 8.07 -5.98 -7.59
N LEU A 46 7.78 -7.05 -8.34
CA LEU A 46 8.51 -8.32 -8.27
C LEU A 46 9.97 -8.20 -8.74
N SER A 47 10.37 -7.07 -9.35
CA SER A 47 11.76 -6.82 -9.73
C SER A 47 12.61 -6.38 -8.53
N LYS A 48 11.98 -5.86 -7.47
CA LYS A 48 12.65 -5.58 -6.21
C LYS A 48 12.59 -6.83 -5.36
N GLY A 49 13.68 -7.61 -5.43
CA GLY A 49 13.84 -8.93 -4.85
C GLY A 49 13.04 -9.11 -3.56
N ASP A 50 12.08 -10.03 -3.65
CA ASP A 50 11.22 -10.44 -2.55
C ASP A 50 12.06 -10.67 -1.29
N ALA A 51 11.63 -10.14 -0.15
CA ALA A 51 12.31 -10.38 1.13
C ALA A 51 12.45 -11.90 1.38
N ALA A 52 11.54 -12.71 0.81
CA ALA A 52 11.63 -14.16 0.76
C ALA A 52 12.88 -14.69 0.02
N ASN A 53 13.26 -14.09 -1.11
CA ASN A 53 14.49 -14.44 -1.85
C ASN A 53 15.75 -14.02 -1.08
N PHE A 54 15.71 -12.88 -0.37
CA PHE A 54 16.84 -12.44 0.45
C PHE A 54 17.06 -13.35 1.67
N LEU A 55 15.98 -13.84 2.28
CA LEU A 55 16.04 -14.82 3.37
C LEU A 55 16.45 -16.23 2.86
N ALA A 56 15.99 -16.63 1.68
CA ALA A 56 16.38 -17.89 1.05
C ALA A 56 17.87 -17.92 0.67
N ALA A 57 18.42 -16.80 0.19
CA ALA A 57 19.85 -16.66 -0.13
C ALA A 57 20.78 -16.69 1.11
N ARG A 58 20.22 -16.50 2.33
CA ARG A 58 20.95 -16.53 3.60
C ARG A 58 20.76 -17.82 4.40
N ARG A 59 20.06 -18.83 3.86
CA ARG A 59 19.97 -20.13 4.54
C ARG A 59 21.37 -20.77 4.61
N PRO A 60 21.84 -21.20 5.80
CA PRO A 60 23.02 -22.03 5.89
C PRO A 60 22.74 -23.32 5.12
N LYS A 61 23.60 -23.64 4.16
CA LYS A 61 23.61 -24.98 3.55
C LYS A 61 24.22 -25.92 4.58
N GLY A 62 23.36 -26.52 5.40
CA GLY A 62 23.66 -27.68 6.25
C GLY A 62 23.05 -28.92 5.62
#